data_AF-A0A3D1L9Z5-F1
#
_entry.id   AF-A0A3D1L9Z5-F1
#
_cell.length_a   1.000
_cell.length_b   1.000
_cell.length_c   1.000
_cell.angle_alpha   90.00
_cell.angle_beta   90.00
_cell.angle_gamma   90.00
#
_symmetry.space_group_name_H-M   'P 1'
#
loop_
_entity.id
_entity.type
_entity.pdbx_description
1 polymer ?
#
loop_
_entity_poly.entity_id
_entity_poly.type
_entity_poly.pdbx_seq_one_letter_code
_entity_poly.pdbx_strand_id
1 'polypeptide(L)'
;RWEGRYTIGRDPKTGKAVIKNVLGRTQAEVKEKLKRAIDENRGLDVIKSGEYTVGKWLDLWYESYAKVKMRPSSYLTYRGYIDNHIKPYIGNISLSKLTTLDLQTLYKKLLTEGRVDRIEAKKQPKGLS
;
A
#
# COMPACT_ATOMS: atom_id res chain seq x y z
N ARG A 1 -13.53 -29.22 13.99
CA ARG A 1 -12.69 -28.02 13.77
C ARG A 1 -12.62 -27.81 12.26
N TRP A 2 -12.84 -26.59 11.76
CA TRP A 2 -12.95 -26.31 10.33
C TRP A 2 -11.70 -25.55 9.83
N GLU A 3 -11.26 -25.86 8.60
CA GLU A 3 -10.14 -25.21 7.91
C GLU A 3 -10.61 -24.71 6.54
N GLY A 4 -10.29 -23.46 6.21
CA GLY A 4 -10.44 -22.91 4.87
C GLY A 4 -9.07 -22.58 4.30
N ARG A 5 -8.79 -22.97 3.06
CA ARG A 5 -7.52 -22.71 2.37
C ARG A 5 -7.74 -21.76 1.20
N TYR A 6 -6.85 -20.80 1.02
CA TYR A 6 -6.86 -19.89 -0.12
C TYR A 6 -5.45 -19.69 -0.66
N THR A 7 -5.36 -19.47 -1.97
CA THR A 7 -4.10 -19.19 -2.65
C THR A 7 -3.88 -17.69 -2.64
N ILE A 8 -2.76 -17.24 -2.08
CA ILE A 8 -2.36 -15.82 -2.08
C ILE A 8 -1.53 -15.42 -3.30
N GLY A 9 -1.28 -16.38 -4.20
CA GLY A 9 -0.60 -16.21 -5.48
C GLY A 9 0.38 -17.36 -5.76
N ARG A 10 1.35 -17.15 -6.66
CA ARG A 10 2.38 -18.15 -7.02
C ARG A 10 3.78 -17.63 -6.76
N ASP A 11 4.63 -18.47 -6.16
CA ASP A 11 6.05 -18.22 -5.96
C ASP A 11 6.74 -18.02 -7.33
N PRO A 12 7.39 -16.87 -7.58
CA PRO A 12 8.02 -16.57 -8.87
C PRO A 12 9.26 -17.40 -9.17
N LYS A 13 9.93 -17.96 -8.16
CA LYS A 13 11.13 -18.80 -8.35
C LYS A 13 10.77 -20.26 -8.57
N THR A 14 9.72 -20.74 -7.91
CA THR A 14 9.35 -22.17 -7.94
C THR A 14 8.07 -22.46 -8.71
N GLY A 15 7.30 -21.44 -9.07
CA GLY A 15 6.00 -21.55 -9.74
C GLY A 15 4.88 -22.11 -8.85
N LYS A 16 5.18 -22.50 -7.61
CA LYS A 16 4.24 -23.19 -6.72
C LYS A 16 3.22 -22.20 -6.13
N ALA A 17 1.98 -22.65 -6.00
CA ALA A 17 0.94 -21.87 -5.32
C ALA A 17 1.30 -21.69 -3.84
N VAL A 18 1.32 -20.45 -3.36
CA VAL A 18 1.49 -20.15 -1.94
C VAL A 18 0.10 -20.16 -1.30
N ILE A 19 -0.15 -21.14 -0.45
CA ILE A 19 -1.45 -21.39 0.17
C ILE A 19 -1.40 -20.94 1.63
N LYS A 20 -2.36 -20.11 2.04
CA LYS A 20 -2.62 -19.78 3.44
C LYS A 20 -3.92 -20.43 3.90
N ASN A 21 -4.03 -20.66 5.20
CA ASN A 21 -5.22 -21.25 5.81
C ASN A 21 -5.83 -20.37 6.90
N VAL A 22 -7.11 -20.63 7.16
CA VAL A 22 -7.88 -19.97 8.21
C VAL A 22 -8.63 -21.03 9.00
N LEU A 23 -8.60 -20.93 10.33
CA LEU A 23 -9.19 -21.90 11.25
C LEU A 23 -10.41 -21.31 11.96
N GLY A 24 -11.38 -22.17 12.25
CA GLY A 24 -12.59 -21.82 12.98
C GLY A 24 -13.27 -23.02 13.65
N ARG A 25 -14.21 -22.71 14.55
CA ARG A 25 -15.00 -23.72 15.27
C ARG A 25 -16.18 -24.19 14.42
N THR A 26 -16.74 -23.32 13.58
CA THR A 26 -17.85 -23.62 12.67
C THR A 26 -17.51 -23.33 11.21
N GLN A 27 -18.23 -23.97 10.28
CA GLN A 27 -18.05 -23.77 8.85
C GLN A 27 -18.38 -22.33 8.41
N ALA A 28 -19.44 -21.74 8.98
CA ALA A 28 -19.85 -20.37 8.68
C ALA A 28 -18.78 -19.34 9.09
N GLU A 29 -18.18 -19.53 10.26
CA GLU A 29 -17.08 -18.69 10.74
C GLU A 29 -15.86 -18.76 9.81
N VAL A 30 -15.49 -19.97 9.38
CA VAL A 30 -14.38 -20.15 8.44
C VAL A 30 -14.68 -19.51 7.08
N LYS A 31 -15.91 -19.64 6.57
CA LYS A 31 -16.32 -19.06 5.28
C LYS A 31 -16.22 -17.52 5.29
N GLU A 32 -16.69 -16.88 6.36
CA GLU A 32 -16.59 -15.43 6.52
C GLU A 32 -15.14 -14.95 6.67
N LYS A 33 -14.34 -15.64 7.50
CA LYS A 33 -12.92 -15.31 7.66
C LYS A 33 -12.14 -15.54 6.36
N LEU A 34 -12.47 -16.59 5.60
CA LEU A 34 -11.85 -16.89 4.31
C LEU A 34 -12.20 -15.81 3.27
N LYS A 35 -13.46 -15.38 3.22
CA LYS A 35 -13.91 -14.29 2.33
C LYS A 35 -13.19 -12.98 2.63
N ARG A 36 -13.09 -12.60 3.91
CA ARG A 36 -12.32 -11.42 4.34
C ARG A 36 -10.85 -11.53 3.96
N ALA A 37 -10.22 -12.68 4.25
CA ALA A 37 -8.83 -12.90 3.90
C ALA A 37 -8.57 -12.83 2.38
N ILE A 38 -9.49 -13.34 1.55
CA ILE A 38 -9.39 -13.24 0.09
C ILE A 38 -9.56 -11.78 -0.38
N ASP A 39 -10.53 -11.05 0.17
CA ASP A 39 -10.78 -9.66 -0.21
C ASP A 39 -9.65 -8.72 0.24
N GLU A 40 -9.06 -8.94 1.41
CA GLU A 40 -7.89 -8.21 1.91
C GLU A 40 -6.64 -8.45 1.03
N ASN A 41 -6.50 -9.64 0.45
CA ASN A 41 -5.37 -10.00 -0.39
C ASN A 41 -5.61 -9.79 -1.90
N ARG A 42 -6.82 -9.39 -2.32
CA ARG A 42 -7.24 -9.33 -3.73
C ARG A 42 -6.54 -8.27 -4.60
N GLY A 43 -5.71 -7.41 -4.01
CA GLY A 43 -4.88 -6.43 -4.73
C GLY A 43 -3.42 -6.40 -4.26
N LEU A 44 -3.05 -7.29 -3.35
CA LEU A 44 -1.71 -7.40 -2.82
C LEU A 44 -1.11 -8.69 -3.36
N ASP A 45 -0.28 -8.55 -4.39
CA ASP A 45 0.62 -9.62 -4.82
C ASP A 45 1.72 -9.75 -3.74
N VAL A 46 1.34 -10.21 -2.53
CA VAL A 46 2.18 -10.30 -1.33
C VAL A 46 3.47 -11.09 -1.62
N ILE A 47 3.40 -11.98 -2.60
CA ILE A 47 4.49 -12.85 -3.04
C ILE A 47 5.56 -12.08 -3.83
N LYS A 48 5.22 -10.95 -4.45
CA LYS A 48 6.19 -10.08 -5.14
C LYS A 48 6.76 -8.97 -4.23
N SER A 49 6.45 -8.98 -2.93
CA SER A 49 7.04 -8.02 -1.97
C SER A 49 8.57 -8.06 -1.91
N GLY A 50 9.19 -9.17 -2.32
CA GLY A 50 10.64 -9.26 -2.53
C GLY A 50 11.17 -8.60 -3.81
N GLU A 51 10.31 -8.39 -4.82
CA GLU A 51 10.66 -7.82 -6.12
C GLU A 51 10.35 -6.33 -6.23
N TYR A 52 9.41 -5.84 -5.40
CA TYR A 52 9.00 -4.44 -5.42
C TYR A 52 9.70 -3.61 -4.35
N THR A 53 10.06 -2.39 -4.73
CA THR A 53 10.31 -1.31 -3.78
C THR A 53 9.00 -0.68 -3.34
N VAL A 54 9.00 0.01 -2.21
CA VAL A 54 7.84 0.75 -1.70
C VAL A 54 7.27 1.67 -2.77
N GLY A 55 8.12 2.39 -3.52
CA GLY A 55 7.71 3.30 -4.57
C GLY A 55 7.00 2.60 -5.73
N LYS A 56 7.58 1.50 -6.24
CA LYS A 56 6.97 0.70 -7.32
C LYS A 56 5.63 0.09 -6.91
N TRP A 57 5.55 -0.37 -5.67
CA TRP A 57 4.29 -0.91 -5.15
C TRP A 57 3.22 0.17 -4.99
N LEU A 58 3.59 1.36 -4.50
CA LEU A 58 2.66 2.49 -4.40
C LEU A 58 2.17 2.96 -5.77
N ASP A 59 3.01 2.92 -6.80
CA ASP A 59 2.58 3.18 -8.19
C ASP A 59 1.55 2.16 -8.67
N LEU A 60 1.80 0.87 -8.44
CA LEU A 60 0.86 -0.19 -8.82
C LEU A 60 -0.46 -0.05 -8.06
N TRP A 61 -0.41 0.18 -6.74
CA TRP A 61 -1.59 0.42 -5.91
C TRP A 61 -2.38 1.64 -6.39
N TYR A 62 -1.67 2.71 -6.75
CA TYR A 62 -2.28 3.93 -7.24
C TYR A 62 -3.05 3.72 -8.55
N GLU A 63 -2.41 3.10 -9.54
CA GLU A 63 -3.03 2.87 -10.86
C GLU A 63 -4.15 1.82 -10.82
N SER A 64 -3.96 0.72 -10.07
CA SER A 64 -4.90 -0.41 -10.06
C SER A 64 -6.08 -0.22 -9.11
N TYR A 65 -5.89 0.46 -7.98
CA TYR A 65 -6.89 0.56 -6.93
C TYR A 65 -7.38 2.00 -6.73
N ALA A 66 -6.46 2.94 -6.46
CA ALA A 66 -6.83 4.29 -6.08
C ALA A 66 -7.61 5.00 -7.21
N LYS A 67 -7.15 4.89 -8.45
CA LYS A 67 -7.80 5.50 -9.62
C LYS A 67 -9.19 4.95 -9.94
N VAL A 68 -9.43 3.67 -9.66
CA VAL A 68 -10.69 2.97 -9.97
C VAL A 68 -11.73 3.19 -8.88
N LYS A 69 -11.31 3.26 -7.61
CA LYS A 69 -12.22 3.33 -6.45
C LYS A 69 -12.47 4.74 -5.93
N MET A 70 -11.57 5.70 -6.18
CA MET A 70 -11.64 7.03 -5.55
C MET A 70 -12.21 8.10 -6.46
N ARG A 71 -12.84 9.11 -5.86
CA ARG A 71 -13.30 10.32 -6.56
C ARG A 71 -12.10 11.12 -7.11
N PRO A 72 -12.27 11.86 -8.22
CA PRO A 72 -11.14 12.47 -8.94
C PRO A 72 -10.22 13.38 -8.11
N SER A 73 -10.79 14.19 -7.23
CA SER A 73 -10.04 15.10 -6.38
C SER A 73 -9.18 14.39 -5.32
N SER A 74 -9.64 13.23 -4.83
CA SER A 74 -8.94 12.46 -3.80
C SER A 74 -7.69 11.79 -4.37
N TYR A 75 -7.78 11.15 -5.54
CA TYR A 75 -6.62 10.44 -6.09
C TYR A 75 -5.48 11.40 -6.48
N LEU A 76 -5.77 12.63 -6.94
CA LEU A 76 -4.72 13.61 -7.27
C LEU A 76 -3.92 13.99 -6.02
N THR A 77 -4.60 14.13 -4.89
CA THR A 77 -3.96 14.40 -3.60
C THR A 77 -3.07 13.24 -3.16
N TYR A 78 -3.56 11.99 -3.27
CA TYR A 78 -2.75 10.80 -2.98
C TYR A 78 -1.50 10.71 -3.85
N ARG A 79 -1.59 11.06 -5.13
CA ARG A 79 -0.42 11.10 -6.02
C ARG A 79 0.61 12.09 -5.53
N GLY A 80 0.17 13.29 -5.15
CA GLY A 80 1.03 14.32 -4.59
C GLY A 80 1.75 13.85 -3.33
N TYR A 81 1.07 13.11 -2.44
CA TYR A 81 1.71 12.54 -1.25
C TYR A 81 2.72 11.44 -1.60
N ILE A 82 2.37 10.54 -2.50
CA ILE A 82 3.26 9.46 -2.94
C ILE A 82 4.54 10.04 -3.55
N ASP A 83 4.40 10.97 -4.50
CA ASP A 83 5.54 11.47 -5.29
C ASP A 83 6.40 12.47 -4.51
N ASN A 84 5.80 13.34 -3.68
CA ASN A 84 6.56 14.39 -2.99
C ASN A 84 7.01 14.02 -1.58
N HIS A 85 6.33 13.08 -0.92
CA HIS A 85 6.58 12.77 0.49
C HIS A 85 7.05 11.35 0.73
N ILE A 86 6.57 10.36 -0.01
CA ILE A 86 6.88 8.96 0.31
C ILE A 86 8.04 8.45 -0.53
N LYS A 87 7.94 8.59 -1.86
CA LYS A 87 8.95 8.08 -2.80
C LYS A 87 10.35 8.67 -2.60
N PRO A 88 10.54 9.98 -2.36
CA PRO A 88 11.87 10.56 -2.23
C PRO A 88 12.67 10.00 -1.05
N TYR A 89 12.01 9.48 -0.03
CA TYR A 89 12.67 9.03 1.20
C TYR A 89 12.72 7.51 1.33
N ILE A 90 11.60 6.83 1.16
CA ILE A 90 11.53 5.37 1.35
C ILE A 90 11.17 4.61 0.07
N GLY A 91 10.97 5.30 -1.06
CA GLY A 91 10.52 4.70 -2.31
C GLY A 91 11.46 3.67 -2.91
N ASN A 92 12.76 3.78 -2.63
CA ASN A 92 13.79 2.85 -3.11
C ASN A 92 14.00 1.64 -2.19
N ILE A 93 13.40 1.64 -1.00
CA ILE A 93 13.51 0.53 -0.06
C ILE A 93 12.67 -0.63 -0.58
N SER A 94 13.21 -1.85 -0.61
CA SER A 94 12.43 -3.05 -0.91
C SER A 94 11.31 -3.18 0.13
N LEU A 95 10.10 -3.52 -0.31
CA LEU A 95 8.99 -3.74 0.61
C LEU A 95 9.32 -4.76 1.71
N SER A 96 10.06 -5.81 1.36
CA SER A 96 10.51 -6.85 2.30
C SER A 96 11.54 -6.36 3.32
N LYS A 97 12.20 -5.22 3.06
CA LYS A 97 13.26 -4.64 3.90
C LYS A 97 12.83 -3.36 4.61
N LEU A 98 11.58 -2.93 4.44
CA LEU A 98 11.07 -1.73 5.09
C LEU A 98 10.99 -1.96 6.60
N THR A 99 11.69 -1.13 7.37
CA THR A 99 11.74 -1.23 8.83
C THR A 99 10.93 -0.12 9.52
N THR A 100 10.67 -0.30 10.81
CA THR A 100 10.07 0.75 11.65
C THR A 100 10.94 2.00 11.72
N LEU A 101 12.27 1.86 11.68
CA LEU A 101 13.21 2.98 11.73
C LEU A 101 13.11 3.86 10.47
N ASP A 102 12.91 3.25 9.31
CA ASP A 102 12.69 3.97 8.05
C ASP A 102 11.42 4.83 8.12
N LEU A 103 10.35 4.28 8.71
CA LEU A 103 9.10 4.99 8.91
C LEU A 103 9.24 6.13 9.93
N GLN A 104 9.94 5.91 11.04
CA GLN A 104 10.20 6.97 12.02
C GLN A 104 11.00 8.12 11.41
N THR A 105 12.00 7.78 10.58
CA THR A 105 12.83 8.77 9.88
C THR A 105 11.99 9.58 8.89
N LEU A 106 11.13 8.91 8.12
CA LEU A 106 10.16 9.55 7.24
C LEU A 106 9.26 10.53 8.02
N TYR A 107 8.62 10.08 9.10
CA TYR A 107 7.72 10.94 9.87
C TYR A 107 8.43 12.15 10.46
N LYS A 108 9.63 11.96 11.04
CA LYS A 108 10.43 13.06 11.56
C LYS A 108 10.74 14.08 10.47
N LYS A 109 11.08 13.63 9.27
CA LYS A 109 11.36 14.50 8.14
C LYS A 109 10.12 15.24 7.63
N LEU A 110 8.96 14.58 7.62
CA LEU A 110 7.70 15.24 7.25
C LEU A 110 7.27 16.29 8.28
N LEU A 111 7.58 16.09 9.56
CA LEU A 111 7.34 17.08 10.61
C LEU A 111 8.21 18.34 10.44
N THR A 112 9.46 18.19 9.98
CA THR A 112 10.40 19.32 9.82
C THR A 112 10.33 19.99 8.46
N GLU A 113 10.16 19.22 7.39
CA GLU A 113 10.34 19.63 5.99
C GLU A 113 9.16 19.20 5.10
N GLY A 114 8.10 18.61 5.66
CA GLY A 114 7.03 17.99 4.88
C GLY A 114 6.03 18.97 4.26
N ARG A 115 6.20 20.28 4.44
CA ARG A 115 5.40 21.26 3.69
C ARG A 115 5.99 21.42 2.29
N VAL A 116 5.29 20.87 1.30
CA VAL A 116 5.57 21.19 -0.10
C VAL A 116 5.00 22.57 -0.39
N ASP A 117 5.88 23.50 -0.76
CA ASP A 117 5.47 24.78 -1.30
C ASP A 117 4.68 24.54 -2.59
N ARG A 118 3.36 24.67 -2.52
CA ARG A 118 2.52 24.61 -3.71
C ARG A 118 2.91 25.78 -4.62
N ILE A 119 3.46 25.47 -5.80
CA ILE A 119 3.76 26.49 -6.82
C ILE A 119 2.49 27.27 -7.18
N GLU A 120 1.32 26.63 -7.12
CA GLU A 120 0.00 27.26 -7.31
C GLU A 120 -0.34 28.29 -6.22
N ALA A 121 0.09 28.07 -4.98
CA ALA A 121 -0.11 29.02 -3.88
C ALA A 121 0.76 30.28 -4.03
N LYS A 122 1.86 30.22 -4.79
CA LYS A 122 2.66 31.42 -5.12
C LYS A 122 1.93 32.39 -6.06
N LYS A 123 0.93 31.90 -6.82
CA LYS A 123 0.11 32.72 -7.73
C LYS A 123 -1.19 33.21 -7.09
N GLN A 124 -1.59 32.66 -5.95
CA GLN A 124 -2.74 33.18 -5.22
C GLN A 124 -2.34 34.46 -4.48
N PRO A 125 -3.13 35.54 -4.54
CA PRO A 125 -2.90 36.71 -3.71
C PRO A 125 -2.90 36.24 -2.25
N LYS A 126 -1.94 36.70 -1.45
CA LYS A 126 -1.89 36.41 -0.02
C LYS A 126 -3.18 36.94 0.61
N GLY A 127 -4.16 36.05 0.82
CA GLY A 127 -5.39 36.36 1.53
C GLY A 127 -5.07 36.76 2.97
N LEU A 128 -5.83 37.70 3.49
CA LEU A 128 -5.64 38.27 4.83
C LEU A 128 -5.69 37.20 5.92
N SER A 129 -4.90 37.48 6.97
CA SER A 129 -4.85 36.79 8.26
C SER A 129 -6.22 36.49 8.87
#